data_AF-A0A2V8MJL0-F1
#
_entry.id   AF-A0A2V8MJL0-F1
#
_cell.length_a   1.000
_cell.length_b   1.000
_cell.length_c   1.000
_cell.angle_alpha   90.00
_cell.angle_beta   90.00
_cell.angle_gamma   90.00
#
_symmetry.space_group_name_H-M   'P 1'
#
loop_
_entity.id
_entity.type
_entity.pdbx_description
1 polymer ?
#
loop_
_entity_poly.entity_id
_entity_poly.type
_entity_poly.pdbx_seq_one_letter_code
_entity_poly.pdbx_strand_id
1 'polypeptide(L)' 'MPLPTTWGGYRLMPEIVEFWRHRDNRLHDRLRYRKTEEGGWISEYLAP' A
#
# COMPACT_ATOMS: atom_id res chain seq x y z
N MET A 1 6.14 -17.07 31.85
CA MET A 1 6.98 -15.87 31.68
C MET A 1 6.06 -14.73 31.23
N PRO A 2 6.05 -13.56 31.90
CA PRO A 2 5.17 -12.45 31.51
C PRO A 2 5.70 -11.70 30.28
N LEU A 3 4.80 -11.09 29.51
CA LEU A 3 5.19 -10.22 28.40
C LEU A 3 5.87 -8.93 28.96
N PRO A 4 6.97 -8.45 28.37
CA PRO A 4 7.57 -7.18 28.76
C PRO A 4 6.56 -6.03 28.59
N THR A 5 6.55 -5.06 29.52
CA THR A 5 5.68 -3.87 29.44
C THR A 5 5.99 -2.97 28.24
N THR A 6 7.19 -3.08 27.69
CA THR A 6 7.63 -2.39 26.47
C THR A 6 7.24 -3.12 25.20
N TRP A 7 6.70 -4.34 25.31
CA TRP A 7 6.30 -5.13 24.15
C TRP A 7 4.99 -4.58 23.58
N GLY A 8 5.02 -4.28 22.28
CA GLY A 8 3.90 -3.72 21.56
C GLY A 8 4.15 -3.81 20.06
N GLY A 9 3.34 -3.09 19.29
CA GLY A 9 3.47 -3.08 17.83
C GLY A 9 3.14 -1.71 17.26
N TYR A 10 3.53 -1.52 16.00
CA TYR A 10 3.22 -0.32 15.24
C TYR A 10 2.13 -0.62 14.24
N ARG A 11 1.22 0.35 14.03
CA ARG A 11 0.24 0.30 12.95
C ARG A 11 0.65 1.30 11.88
N LEU A 12 0.90 0.79 10.67
CA LEU A 12 1.06 1.63 9.49
C LEU A 12 -0.32 1.98 8.94
N MET A 13 -0.60 3.27 8.83
CA MET A 13 -1.79 3.79 8.16
C MET A 13 -1.35 4.30 6.78
N PRO A 14 -1.53 3.52 5.71
CA PRO A 14 -1.03 3.91 4.40
C PRO A 14 -1.85 5.08 3.85
N GLU A 15 -1.16 6.07 3.30
CA GLU A 15 -1.76 7.12 2.47
C GLU A 15 -1.79 6.73 0.99
N ILE A 16 -0.88 5.82 0.60
CA ILE A 16 -0.71 5.31 -0.75
C ILE A 16 -0.40 3.80 -0.67
N VAL A 17 -0.98 3.03 -1.58
CA VAL A 17 -0.65 1.61 -1.79
C VAL A 17 -0.46 1.39 -3.29
N GLU A 18 0.61 0.74 -3.71
CA GLU A 18 0.86 0.43 -5.11
C GLU A 18 1.01 -1.08 -5.32
N PHE A 19 0.21 -1.61 -6.24
CA PHE A 19 0.25 -3.00 -6.66
C PHE A 19 1.03 -3.11 -7.96
N TRP A 20 2.07 -3.94 -7.94
CA TRP A 20 2.90 -4.24 -9.09
C TRP A 20 2.60 -5.65 -9.56
N ARG A 21 2.01 -5.79 -10.75
CA ARG A 21 1.78 -7.10 -11.38
C ARG A 21 2.79 -7.33 -12.47
N HIS A 22 3.50 -8.46 -12.37
CA HIS A 22 4.43 -8.89 -13.39
C HIS A 22 3.71 -9.15 -14.73
N ARG A 23 4.38 -8.82 -15.83
CA ARG A 23 4.02 -9.19 -17.21
C ARG A 23 5.31 -9.55 -17.94
N ASP A 24 5.25 -10.58 -18.78
CA ASP A 24 6.42 -11.16 -19.45
C ASP A 24 7.09 -10.18 -20.43
N ASN A 25 6.33 -9.24 -20.99
CA ASN A 25 6.80 -8.23 -21.93
C ASN A 25 7.49 -7.02 -21.25
N ARG A 26 7.82 -7.12 -19.95
CA ARG A 26 8.41 -6.05 -19.12
C ARG A 26 7.54 -4.79 -18.96
N LEU A 27 6.31 -4.80 -19.47
CA LEU A 27 5.33 -3.74 -19.26
C LEU A 27 4.45 -4.11 -18.06
N HIS A 28 4.99 -3.92 -16.86
CA HIS A 28 4.29 -4.22 -15.61
C HIS A 28 3.02 -3.39 -15.45
N ASP A 29 1.97 -4.02 -14.92
CA ASP A 29 0.80 -3.27 -14.50
C ASP A 29 1.11 -2.65 -13.14
N ARG A 30 0.98 -1.34 -13.07
CA ARG A 30 1.14 -0.57 -11.83
C ARG A 30 -0.20 0.05 -11.49
N LEU A 31 -0.85 -0.47 -10.46
CA LEU A 31 -2.11 0.07 -9.96
C LEU A 31 -1.86 0.76 -8.63
N ARG A 32 -2.00 2.09 -8.61
CA ARG A 32 -1.81 2.90 -7.41
C ARG A 32 -3.16 3.28 -6.81
N TYR A 33 -3.30 3.09 -5.51
CA TYR A 33 -4.37 3.62 -4.68
C TYR A 33 -3.85 4.77 -3.82
N ARG A 34 -4.62 5.86 -3.75
CA ARG A 34 -4.34 7.02 -2.88
C ARG A 34 -5.58 7.38 -2.07
N LYS A 35 -5.39 7.70 -0.79
CA LYS A 35 -6.49 8.24 0.03
C LYS A 35 -6.92 9.62 -0.45
N THR A 36 -8.23 9.84 -0.45
CA THR A 36 -8.81 11.17 -0.65
C THR A 36 -8.91 11.90 0.69
N GLU A 37 -9.03 13.22 0.62
CA GLU A 37 -9.28 14.06 1.81
C GLU A 37 -10.62 13.72 2.48
N GLU A 38 -11.57 13.17 1.72
CA GLU A 38 -12.89 12.72 2.17
C GLU A 38 -12.87 11.33 2.85
N GLY A 39 -11.69 10.70 2.96
CA GLY A 39 -11.52 9.39 3.61
C GLY A 39 -11.79 8.18 2.71
N GLY A 40 -12.02 8.39 1.42
CA GLY A 40 -12.14 7.35 0.40
C GLY A 40 -10.81 6.99 -0.25
N TRP A 41 -10.86 6.12 -1.25
CA TRP A 41 -9.70 5.76 -2.07
C TRP A 41 -9.99 6.02 -3.55
N ILE A 42 -9.00 6.58 -4.24
CA ILE A 42 -8.98 6.66 -5.70
C ILE A 42 -7.91 5.73 -6.25
N SER A 43 -8.11 5.21 -7.47
CA SER A 43 -7.16 4.32 -8.15
C SER A 43 -6.77 4.85 -9.52
N GLU A 44 -5.51 4.66 -9.89
CA GLU A 44 -5.00 5.00 -11.21
C GLU A 44 -3.99 3.96 -11.71
N TYR A 45 -3.94 3.76 -13.03
CA TYR A 45 -2.90 2.98 -13.67
C TYR A 45 -1.71 3.87 -13.99
N LEU A 46 -0.51 3.43 -13.64
CA LEU A 46 0.74 4.10 -13.96
C LEU A 46 1.45 3.38 -15.13
N ALA A 47 2.18 4.15 -15.92
CA ALA A 47 3.09 3.56 -16.90
C ALA A 47 4.20 2.77 -16.18
N PRO A 48 4.58 1.58 -16.70
CA PRO A 48 5.75 0.85 -16.22
C PRO A 48 7.05 1.65 -16.37
#